data_AF-A0A1Q3CX00-F1
#
_entry.id   AF-A0A1Q3CX00-F1
#
_cell.length_a   1.000
_cell.length_b   1.000
_cell.length_c   1.000
_cell.angle_alpha   90.00
_cell.angle_beta   90.00
_cell.angle_gamma   90.00
#
_symmetry.space_group_name_H-M   'P 1'
#
loop_
_entity.id
_entity.type
_entity.pdbx_description
1 polymer ?
#
loop_
_entity_poly.entity_id
_entity_poly.type
_entity_poly.pdbx_seq_one_letter_code
_entity_poly.pdbx_strand_id
1 'polypeptide(L)'
;VCAQVSESHYPPIWKWSQPDRTDGRISVNDTTPEMHLHCEQGHIISSIEFVSYGTPRGSCQKFSKGNCHAPNSLSVVSKACQGRNSCYIGISNTIFGGDPCRGIVKTLAIKARCVSPTKIGSSRS
;
A
#
# COMPACT_ATOMS: atom_id res chain seq x y z
N VAL A 1 1.35 -1.74 -12.36
CA VAL A 1 0.34 -2.23 -11.39
C VAL A 1 -0.12 -1.10 -10.50
N CYS A 2 -1.28 -1.23 -9.87
CA CYS A 2 -1.89 -0.18 -9.06
C CYS A 2 -2.84 -0.79 -8.03
N ALA A 3 -3.12 -0.05 -6.97
CA ALA A 3 -4.20 -0.39 -6.03
C ALA A 3 -4.60 0.83 -5.19
N GLN A 4 -5.82 0.82 -4.66
CA GLN A 4 -6.30 1.82 -3.69
C GLN A 4 -7.12 1.16 -2.56
N VAL A 5 -6.88 1.54 -1.31
CA VAL A 5 -7.56 1.00 -0.11
C VAL A 5 -7.77 2.12 0.90
N SER A 6 -8.98 2.20 1.44
CA SER A 6 -9.41 3.17 2.46
C SER A 6 -9.19 2.63 3.87
N GLU A 7 -8.99 3.51 4.85
CA GLU A 7 -9.04 3.18 6.28
C GLU A 7 -10.36 2.54 6.72
N SER A 8 -11.44 2.83 6.00
CA SER A 8 -12.77 2.25 6.24
C SER A 8 -12.97 0.90 5.56
N HIS A 9 -11.96 0.36 4.88
CA HIS A 9 -12.07 -0.93 4.23
C HIS A 9 -12.05 -2.05 5.26
N TYR A 10 -12.76 -3.14 4.99
CA TYR A 10 -12.73 -4.29 5.90
C TYR A 10 -11.32 -4.92 5.89
N PRO A 11 -10.83 -5.41 7.03
CA PRO A 11 -9.62 -6.22 7.06
C PRO A 11 -9.79 -7.48 6.20
N PRO A 12 -8.69 -8.05 5.68
CA PRO A 12 -8.75 -9.32 4.95
C PRO A 12 -9.39 -10.44 5.77
N ILE A 13 -10.30 -11.20 5.14
CA ILE A 13 -11.09 -12.25 5.80
C ILE A 13 -10.20 -13.30 6.50
N TRP A 14 -9.02 -13.60 5.94
CA TRP A 14 -8.10 -14.60 6.50
C TRP A 14 -7.59 -14.24 7.91
N LYS A 15 -7.61 -12.96 8.31
CA LYS A 15 -7.27 -12.54 9.67
C LYS A 15 -8.27 -13.06 10.72
N TRP A 16 -9.51 -13.35 10.31
CA TRP A 16 -10.59 -13.77 11.20
C TRP A 16 -10.59 -15.28 11.40
N SER A 17 -9.85 -16.01 10.55
CA SER A 17 -9.71 -17.47 10.59
C SER A 17 -8.49 -17.97 11.38
N GLN A 18 -7.72 -17.08 12.03
CA GLN A 18 -6.56 -17.54 12.80
C GLN A 18 -6.95 -18.11 14.18
N PRO A 19 -6.53 -19.36 14.51
CA PRO A 19 -6.94 -20.08 15.71
C PRO A 19 -6.22 -19.64 17.00
N ASP A 20 -5.32 -18.66 16.96
CA ASP A 20 -4.59 -18.14 18.14
C ASP A 20 -5.47 -17.30 19.09
N ARG A 21 -6.80 -17.32 18.88
CA ARG A 21 -7.80 -16.77 19.81
C ARG A 21 -8.07 -17.74 20.95
N THR A 22 -7.06 -18.09 21.74
CA THR A 22 -7.31 -18.75 23.04
C THR A 22 -7.87 -17.77 24.09
N ASP A 23 -7.91 -16.46 23.82
CA ASP A 23 -8.40 -15.42 24.75
C ASP A 23 -9.55 -14.53 24.21
N GLY A 24 -10.10 -14.81 23.01
CA GLY A 24 -11.25 -14.06 22.48
C GLY A 24 -11.04 -12.56 22.22
N ARG A 25 -9.82 -12.02 22.40
CA ARG A 25 -9.47 -10.62 22.13
C ARG A 25 -8.97 -10.44 20.71
N ILE A 26 -9.67 -9.61 19.93
CA ILE A 26 -9.25 -9.18 18.60
C ILE A 26 -8.23 -8.06 18.79
N SER A 27 -7.02 -8.23 18.27
CA SER A 27 -6.02 -7.16 18.32
C SER A 27 -6.42 -6.03 17.37
N VAL A 28 -6.09 -4.78 17.71
CA VAL A 28 -6.28 -3.62 16.81
C VAL A 28 -5.57 -3.85 15.47
N ASN A 29 -4.46 -4.59 15.46
CA ASN A 29 -3.74 -4.97 14.25
C ASN A 29 -4.51 -5.94 13.34
N ASP A 30 -5.45 -6.73 13.91
CA ASP A 30 -6.26 -7.69 13.17
C ASP A 30 -7.42 -7.05 12.41
N THR A 31 -7.77 -5.81 12.80
CA THR A 31 -8.85 -5.03 12.18
C THR A 31 -8.35 -3.99 11.19
N THR A 32 -7.03 -3.78 11.10
CA THR A 32 -6.44 -2.79 10.20
C THR A 32 -6.57 -3.26 8.74
N PRO A 33 -7.16 -2.45 7.85
CA PRO A 33 -7.22 -2.78 6.44
C PRO A 33 -5.83 -2.88 5.82
N GLU A 34 -5.68 -3.73 4.81
CA GLU A 34 -4.40 -3.99 4.17
C GLU A 34 -4.48 -3.76 2.66
N MET A 35 -3.47 -3.07 2.16
CA MET A 35 -3.18 -2.94 0.76
C MET A 35 -2.27 -4.08 0.33
N HIS A 36 -2.62 -4.78 -0.75
CA HIS A 36 -1.74 -5.75 -1.40
C HIS A 36 -1.37 -5.30 -2.81
N LEU A 37 -0.09 -5.35 -3.14
CA LEU A 37 0.40 -5.06 -4.49
C LEU A 37 1.28 -6.22 -4.95
N HIS A 38 1.02 -6.75 -6.14
CA HIS A 38 1.79 -7.83 -6.73
C HIS A 38 2.03 -7.56 -8.22
N CYS A 39 3.23 -7.91 -8.69
CA CYS A 39 3.55 -8.00 -10.10
C CYS A 39 3.26 -9.41 -10.62
N GLU A 40 3.18 -9.56 -11.94
CA GLU A 40 3.14 -10.87 -12.59
C GLU A 40 4.39 -11.71 -12.25
N GLN A 41 4.29 -13.03 -12.46
CA GLN A 41 5.38 -13.96 -12.19
C GLN A 41 6.67 -13.52 -12.90
N GLY A 42 7.80 -13.61 -12.20
CA GLY A 42 9.11 -13.23 -12.74
C GLY A 42 9.34 -11.72 -12.90
N HIS A 43 8.44 -10.87 -12.41
CA HIS A 43 8.64 -9.42 -12.37
C HIS A 43 8.85 -8.92 -10.94
N ILE A 44 9.50 -7.77 -10.79
CA ILE A 44 9.64 -7.04 -9.52
C ILE A 44 9.13 -5.62 -9.64
N ILE A 45 8.72 -5.05 -8.52
CA ILE A 45 8.37 -3.64 -8.39
C ILE A 45 9.67 -2.83 -8.47
N SER A 46 9.93 -2.23 -9.63
CA SER A 46 11.13 -1.43 -9.88
C SER A 46 11.05 -0.02 -9.30
N SER A 47 9.88 0.61 -9.38
CA SER A 47 9.67 1.98 -8.91
C SER A 47 8.22 2.23 -8.53
N ILE A 48 8.02 3.21 -7.65
CA ILE A 48 6.70 3.74 -7.30
C ILE A 48 6.49 5.01 -8.12
N GLU A 49 5.55 4.97 -9.06
CA GLU A 49 5.26 6.08 -9.98
C GLU A 49 4.31 7.11 -9.35
N PHE A 50 3.43 6.66 -8.47
CA PHE A 50 2.54 7.51 -7.70
C PHE A 50 2.24 6.88 -6.35
N VAL A 51 2.14 7.72 -5.33
CA VAL A 51 1.67 7.30 -4.01
C VAL A 51 1.05 8.47 -3.27
N SER A 52 -0.07 8.22 -2.61
CA SER A 52 -0.66 9.15 -1.66
C SER A 52 -1.47 8.41 -0.61
N TYR A 53 -1.15 8.65 0.66
CA TYR A 53 -2.05 8.39 1.77
C TYR A 53 -2.70 9.71 2.21
N GLY A 54 -4.02 9.80 2.09
CA GLY A 54 -4.74 11.06 2.25
C GLY A 54 -6.04 11.06 1.47
N THR A 55 -6.26 12.07 0.64
CA THR A 55 -7.45 12.18 -0.23
C THR A 55 -7.10 12.09 -1.73
N PRO A 56 -6.46 11.01 -2.20
CA PRO A 56 -6.15 10.84 -3.61
C PRO A 56 -7.42 10.89 -4.46
N ARG A 57 -7.30 11.40 -5.69
CA ARG A 57 -8.39 11.46 -6.66
C ARG A 57 -8.07 10.61 -7.89
N GLY A 58 -9.12 10.27 -8.63
CA GLY A 58 -9.03 9.47 -9.84
C GLY A 58 -9.08 7.98 -9.55
N SER A 59 -8.53 7.19 -10.48
CA SER A 59 -8.54 5.73 -10.42
C SER A 59 -7.20 5.19 -10.89
N CYS A 60 -7.05 3.87 -10.82
CA CYS A 60 -5.85 3.19 -11.34
C CYS A 60 -5.45 3.73 -12.72
N GLN A 61 -4.15 3.93 -12.92
CA GLN A 61 -3.51 4.61 -14.06
C GLN A 61 -3.55 6.14 -14.03
N LYS A 62 -4.58 6.76 -13.44
CA LYS A 62 -4.79 8.23 -13.43
C LYS A 62 -5.00 8.77 -12.02
N PHE A 63 -4.14 8.39 -11.09
CA PHE A 63 -4.17 8.95 -9.75
C PHE A 63 -3.60 10.37 -9.73
N SER A 64 -4.14 11.19 -8.84
CA SER A 64 -3.63 12.52 -8.52
C SER A 64 -3.72 12.78 -7.02
N LYS A 65 -2.83 13.65 -6.51
CA LYS A 65 -2.90 14.08 -5.11
C LYS A 65 -4.14 14.95 -4.92
N GLY A 66 -4.87 14.74 -3.83
CA GLY A 66 -5.90 15.68 -3.38
C GLY A 66 -5.33 16.68 -2.38
N ASN A 67 -6.23 17.28 -1.61
CA ASN A 67 -5.90 18.34 -0.66
C ASN A 67 -5.17 17.84 0.60
N CYS A 68 -5.23 16.53 0.87
CA CYS A 68 -4.55 15.90 1.99
C CYS A 68 -3.61 14.81 1.50
N HIS A 69 -2.40 14.79 2.04
CA HIS A 69 -1.34 13.85 1.69
C HIS A 69 -0.33 13.75 2.83
N ALA A 70 -0.05 12.54 3.31
CA ALA A 70 1.02 12.30 4.27
C ALA A 70 2.39 12.39 3.58
N PRO A 71 3.33 13.22 4.08
CA PRO A 71 4.60 13.47 3.42
C PRO A 71 5.51 12.23 3.33
N ASN A 72 5.37 11.29 4.26
CA ASN A 72 6.15 10.05 4.29
C ASN A 72 5.55 8.92 3.43
N SER A 73 4.43 9.14 2.74
CA SER A 73 3.74 8.13 1.93
C SER A 73 4.71 7.38 0.99
N LEU A 74 5.61 8.12 0.33
CA LEU A 74 6.58 7.53 -0.60
C LEU A 74 7.66 6.70 0.09
N SER A 75 8.17 7.17 1.22
CA SER A 75 9.21 6.44 1.97
C SER A 75 8.67 5.12 2.51
N VAL A 76 7.45 5.15 3.08
CA VAL A 76 6.81 3.96 3.64
C VAL A 76 6.58 2.91 2.56
N VAL A 77 5.94 3.30 1.45
CA VAL A 77 5.62 2.36 0.36
C VAL A 77 6.86 1.88 -0.38
N SER A 78 7.83 2.76 -0.64
CA SER A 78 9.08 2.35 -1.32
C SER A 78 9.84 1.31 -0.51
N LYS A 79 9.97 1.52 0.81
CA LYS A 79 10.64 0.57 1.72
C LYS A 79 9.93 -0.79 1.76
N ALA A 80 8.60 -0.79 1.69
CA ALA A 80 7.81 -2.03 1.73
C ALA A 80 7.83 -2.80 0.39
N CYS A 81 7.88 -2.09 -0.75
CA CYS A 81 7.55 -2.68 -2.05
C CYS A 81 8.68 -2.74 -3.06
N GLN A 82 9.57 -1.74 -3.12
CA GLN A 82 10.59 -1.70 -4.17
C GLN A 82 11.55 -2.90 -4.05
N GLY A 83 11.91 -3.48 -5.20
CA GLY A 83 12.76 -4.66 -5.29
C GLY A 83 12.06 -6.00 -5.03
N ARG A 84 10.77 -6.00 -4.66
CA ARG A 84 10.00 -7.22 -4.36
C ARG A 84 8.99 -7.52 -5.47
N ASN A 85 8.61 -8.79 -5.63
CA ASN A 85 7.51 -9.16 -6.53
C ASN A 85 6.15 -8.74 -5.96
N SER A 86 5.98 -8.86 -4.64
CA SER A 86 4.77 -8.48 -3.93
C SER A 86 5.09 -7.83 -2.58
N CYS A 87 4.16 -7.02 -2.09
CA CYS A 87 4.22 -6.36 -0.79
C CYS A 87 2.81 -6.15 -0.22
N TYR A 88 2.74 -5.91 1.08
CA TYR A 88 1.51 -5.47 1.75
C TYR A 88 1.81 -4.27 2.66
N ILE A 89 0.82 -3.40 2.86
CA ILE A 89 0.90 -2.20 3.70
C ILE A 89 -0.39 -2.07 4.49
N GLY A 90 -0.29 -1.97 5.81
CA GLY A 90 -1.45 -1.64 6.65
C GLY A 90 -1.88 -0.19 6.46
N ILE A 91 -3.19 0.06 6.43
CA ILE A 91 -3.76 1.38 6.23
C ILE A 91 -4.11 1.99 7.59
N SER A 92 -3.16 2.73 8.16
CA SER A 92 -3.36 3.44 9.43
C SER A 92 -2.45 4.66 9.56
N ASN A 93 -2.92 5.65 10.33
CA ASN A 93 -2.16 6.88 10.60
C ASN A 93 -0.77 6.57 11.19
N THR A 94 -0.67 5.57 12.06
CA THR A 94 0.58 5.20 12.74
C THR A 94 1.64 4.74 11.75
N ILE A 95 1.26 3.96 10.74
CA ILE A 95 2.18 3.48 9.69
C ILE A 95 2.68 4.64 8.84
N PHE A 96 1.82 5.64 8.60
CA PHE A 96 2.15 6.87 7.89
C PHE A 96 2.56 8.01 8.84
N GLY A 97 3.07 7.70 10.03
CA GLY A 97 3.75 8.66 10.91
C GLY A 97 2.86 9.76 11.51
N GLY A 98 1.55 9.59 11.49
CA GLY A 98 0.56 10.52 12.03
C GLY A 98 -0.65 10.69 11.13
N ASP A 99 -1.65 11.44 11.61
CA ASP A 99 -2.82 11.78 10.82
C ASP A 99 -2.55 13.01 9.93
N PRO A 100 -2.47 12.87 8.60
CA PRO A 100 -2.25 14.00 7.70
C PRO A 100 -3.47 14.95 7.58
N CYS A 101 -4.68 14.51 7.94
CA CYS A 101 -5.89 15.32 7.91
C CYS A 101 -6.98 14.74 8.82
N ARG A 102 -7.10 15.33 10.01
CA ARG A 102 -8.08 14.91 11.03
C ARG A 102 -9.52 15.06 10.54
N GLY A 103 -10.36 14.12 10.92
CA GLY A 103 -11.79 14.10 10.55
C GLY A 103 -12.07 13.69 9.11
N ILE A 104 -11.04 13.33 8.33
CA ILE A 104 -11.17 12.86 6.95
C ILE A 104 -10.69 11.41 6.88
N VAL A 105 -11.51 10.55 6.26
CA VAL A 105 -11.12 9.16 5.97
C VAL A 105 -10.01 9.16 4.92
N LYS A 106 -8.88 8.53 5.24
CA LYS A 106 -7.72 8.49 4.36
C LYS A 106 -7.75 7.25 3.48
N THR A 107 -7.29 7.41 2.25
CA THR A 107 -7.09 6.32 1.30
C THR A 107 -5.63 6.29 0.90
N LEU A 108 -5.04 5.10 0.90
CA LEU A 108 -3.76 4.85 0.25
C LEU A 108 -4.00 4.47 -1.20
N ALA A 109 -3.48 5.26 -2.13
CA ALA A 109 -3.45 4.94 -3.56
C ALA A 109 -2.01 4.82 -4.04
N ILE A 110 -1.70 3.75 -4.77
CA ILE A 110 -0.36 3.44 -5.27
C ILE A 110 -0.44 3.11 -6.77
N LYS A 111 0.50 3.64 -7.55
CA LYS A 111 0.86 3.17 -8.89
C LYS A 111 2.34 2.79 -8.89
N ALA A 112 2.66 1.59 -9.36
CA ALA A 112 4.01 1.09 -9.41
C ALA A 112 4.34 0.46 -10.76
N ARG A 113 5.63 0.50 -11.11
CA ARG A 113 6.17 -0.08 -12.33
C ARG A 113 6.80 -1.43 -12.04
N CYS A 114 6.31 -2.46 -12.73
CA CYS A 114 6.90 -3.80 -12.70
C CYS A 114 7.88 -3.97 -13.86
N VAL A 115 9.01 -4.63 -13.62
CA VAL A 115 9.98 -5.01 -14.66
C VAL A 115 10.45 -6.43 -14.45
N SER A 116 10.84 -7.12 -15.52
CA SER A 116 11.55 -8.39 -15.40
C SER A 116 13.00 -8.11 -14.94
N PRO A 117 13.56 -8.89 -14.01
CA PRO A 117 14.95 -8.75 -13.57
C PRO A 117 15.96 -8.82 -14.72
N THR A 118 15.64 -9.57 -15.77
CA THR A 118 16.44 -9.64 -17.01
C THR A 118 16.59 -8.30 -17.74
N LYS A 119 15.63 -7.38 -17.59
CA LYS A 119 15.70 -6.03 -18.19
C LYS A 119 16.49 -5.03 -17.36
N ILE A 120 16.87 -5.37 -16.12
CA ILE A 120 17.64 -4.49 -15.22
C ILE A 120 19.12 -4.39 -15.67
N GLY A 121 19.59 -5.34 -16.48
CA GLY A 121 20.96 -5.38 -17.03
C GLY A 121 21.15 -4.84 -18.46
N SER A 122 20.08 -4.55 -19.21
CA SER A 122 20.19 -4.19 -20.64
C SER A 122 20.22 -2.69 -20.94
N SER A 123 20.23 -1.82 -19.93
CA SER A 123 20.29 -0.35 -20.11
C SER A 123 21.68 0.24 -19.86
N ARG A 124 22.73 -0.57 -19.96
CA ARG A 124 24.13 -0.12 -20.07
C ARG A 124 24.66 -0.60 -21.42
N SER A 125 24.47 0.20 -22.46
CA SER A 125 25.15 0.10 -23.76
C SER A 125 25.39 1.51 -24.26
#